data_AF-A0A964RSK4-F1
#
_entry.id   AF-A0A964RSK4-F1
#
_cell.length_a   1.000
_cell.length_b   1.000
_cell.length_c   1.000
_cell.angle_alpha   90.00
_cell.angle_beta   90.00
_cell.angle_gamma   90.00
#
_symmetry.space_group_name_H-M   'P 1'
#
loop_
_entity.id
_entity.type
_entity.pdbx_description
1 polymer ?
#
loop_
_entity_poly.entity_id
_entity_poly.type
_entity_poly.pdbx_seq_one_letter_code
_entity_poly.pdbx_strand_id
1 'polypeptide(L)'
;MFIRLFIRITDHDRALKISKNVVSNIPSELVKNINFKVEPYWKFDDTSVAEIRLDTFKELDDNVKNEFLNSVSNNWMFFGLDKSECISSKTMEGGCDMNYEL
;
A
#
# COMPACT_ATOMS: atom_id res chain seq x y z
N MET A 1 -3.83 -10.16 0.29
CA MET A 1 -3.55 -8.79 -0.22
C MET A 1 -2.06 -8.49 -0.08
N PHE A 2 -1.46 -7.80 -1.06
CA PHE A 2 -0.07 -7.35 -1.00
C PHE A 2 -0.02 -5.83 -1.12
N ILE A 3 0.77 -5.19 -0.26
CA ILE A 3 0.94 -3.74 -0.23
C ILE A 3 2.44 -3.43 -0.25
N ARG A 4 2.87 -2.53 -1.12
CA ARG A 4 4.24 -2.01 -1.16
C ARG A 4 4.21 -0.50 -0.96
N LEU A 5 4.91 -0.02 0.07
CA LEU A 5 5.01 1.39 0.43
C LEU A 5 6.43 1.89 0.20
N PHE A 6 6.56 3.07 -0.43
CA PHE A 6 7.83 3.80 -0.53
C PHE A 6 7.78 4.97 0.45
N ILE A 7 8.64 4.95 1.46
CA ILE A 7 8.61 5.88 2.59
C ILE A 7 9.92 6.64 2.61
N ARG A 8 9.88 7.96 2.44
CA ARG A 8 11.07 8.85 2.44
C ARG A 8 11.63 9.05 3.85
N ILE A 9 12.06 7.97 4.48
CA ILE A 9 12.66 7.85 5.80
C ILE A 9 13.68 6.71 5.75
N THR A 10 14.83 6.89 6.40
CA THR A 10 15.88 5.85 6.56
C THR A 10 15.84 5.15 7.92
N ASP A 11 15.10 5.71 8.87
CA ASP A 11 14.86 5.11 10.19
C ASP A 11 13.88 3.93 10.05
N HIS A 12 14.42 2.72 10.22
CA HIS A 12 13.68 1.47 10.10
C HIS A 12 12.46 1.41 11.03
N ASP A 13 12.60 1.83 12.30
CA ASP A 13 11.53 1.72 13.28
C ASP A 13 10.39 2.69 12.99
N ARG A 14 10.70 3.90 12.50
CA ARG A 14 9.71 4.85 12.00
C ARG A 14 9.01 4.33 10.76
N ALA A 15 9.75 3.77 9.80
CA ALA A 15 9.17 3.18 8.59
C ALA A 15 8.23 1.99 8.93
N LEU A 16 8.63 1.14 9.87
CA LEU A 16 7.79 0.05 10.38
C LEU A 16 6.54 0.57 11.08
N LYS A 17 6.66 1.63 11.90
CA LYS A 17 5.52 2.26 12.57
C LYS A 17 4.51 2.82 11.56
N ILE A 18 4.98 3.51 10.53
CA ILE A 18 4.13 4.03 9.43
C ILE A 18 3.42 2.86 8.74
N SER A 19 4.15 1.80 8.41
CA SER A 19 3.61 0.62 7.74
C SER A 19 2.51 -0.06 8.56
N LYS A 20 2.70 -0.20 9.88
CA LYS A 20 1.68 -0.73 10.80
C LYS A 20 0.44 0.15 10.85
N ASN A 21 0.62 1.47 10.87
CA ASN A 21 -0.49 2.45 10.88
C ASN A 21 -1.31 2.43 9.59
N VAL A 22 -0.69 2.12 8.44
CA VAL A 22 -1.42 1.97 7.18
C VAL A 22 -2.42 0.83 7.27
N VAL A 23 -1.99 -0.35 7.75
CA VAL A 23 -2.86 -1.53 7.80
C VAL A 23 -3.75 -1.62 9.03
N SER A 24 -3.56 -0.78 10.04
CA SER A 24 -4.42 -0.77 11.23
C SER A 24 -5.87 -0.34 10.96
N ASN A 25 -6.13 0.24 9.79
CA ASN A 25 -7.49 0.60 9.35
C ASN A 25 -8.29 -0.61 8.84
N ILE A 26 -7.66 -1.78 8.70
CA ILE A 26 -8.36 -3.01 8.35
C ILE A 26 -8.90 -3.64 9.64
N PRO A 27 -10.20 -3.98 9.72
CA PRO A 27 -10.77 -4.59 10.92
C PRO A 27 -10.03 -5.86 11.32
N SER A 28 -9.55 -5.90 12.57
CA SER A 28 -8.65 -6.95 13.05
C SER A 28 -9.24 -8.36 13.03
N GLU A 29 -10.56 -8.48 13.12
CA GLU A 29 -11.31 -9.73 12.99
C GLU A 29 -11.26 -10.34 11.58
N LEU A 30 -10.91 -9.54 10.57
CA LEU A 30 -10.73 -9.99 9.20
C LEU A 30 -9.30 -10.47 8.92
N VAL A 31 -8.36 -10.10 9.79
CA VAL A 31 -6.93 -10.35 9.62
C VAL A 31 -6.57 -11.72 10.19
N LYS A 32 -6.06 -12.60 9.33
CA LYS A 32 -5.49 -13.89 9.74
C LYS A 32 -4.02 -13.76 10.11
N ASN A 33 -3.26 -13.06 9.29
CA ASN A 33 -1.82 -12.85 9.48
C ASN A 33 -1.35 -11.59 8.78
N ILE A 34 -0.36 -10.90 9.35
CA ILE A 34 0.34 -9.79 8.70
C ILE A 34 1.83 -10.01 8.82
N ASN A 35 2.52 -10.01 7.68
CA ASN A 35 3.98 -10.01 7.62
C ASN A 35 4.46 -8.65 7.11
N PHE A 36 5.44 -8.07 7.81
CA PHE A 36 6.09 -6.82 7.43
C PHE A 36 7.56 -7.09 7.12
N LYS A 37 8.02 -6.55 5.99
CA LYS A 37 9.43 -6.47 5.63
C LYS A 37 9.75 -5.01 5.32
N VAL A 38 10.71 -4.43 6.03
CA VAL A 38 11.16 -3.05 5.81
C VAL A 38 12.65 -3.07 5.48
N GLU A 39 13.02 -2.47 4.36
CA GLU A 39 14.41 -2.44 3.90
C GLU A 39 14.73 -1.10 3.21
N PRO A 40 16.00 -0.66 3.18
CA PRO A 40 16.41 0.49 2.39
C PRO A 40 16.06 0.32 0.91
N TYR A 41 15.61 1.39 0.26
CA TYR A 41 15.33 1.35 -1.16
C TYR A 41 16.60 1.62 -1.97
N TRP A 42 16.97 0.65 -2.81
CA TRP A 42 18.22 0.71 -3.57
C TRP A 42 18.36 1.91 -4.53
N LYS A 43 17.26 2.55 -4.95
CA LYS A 43 17.31 3.71 -5.87
C LYS A 43 17.48 5.04 -5.18
N PHE A 44 17.02 5.19 -3.94
CA PHE A 44 16.97 6.47 -3.24
C PHE A 44 17.48 6.29 -1.82
N ASP A 45 18.62 6.90 -1.52
CA ASP A 45 19.33 6.75 -0.25
C ASP A 45 18.52 7.22 0.97
N ASP A 46 17.52 8.09 0.76
CA ASP A 46 16.65 8.63 1.79
C ASP A 46 15.29 7.92 1.90
N THR A 47 15.14 6.75 1.27
CA THR A 47 13.87 6.04 1.16
C THR A 47 13.99 4.60 1.65
N SER A 48 12.98 4.13 2.38
CA SER A 48 12.75 2.73 2.72
C SER A 48 11.58 2.17 1.92
N VAL A 49 11.64 0.88 1.58
CA VAL A 49 10.49 0.12 1.07
C VAL A 49 9.94 -0.73 2.19
N ALA A 50 8.63 -0.64 2.41
CA ALA A 50 7.91 -1.58 3.26
C ALA A 50 7.01 -2.48 2.40
N GLU A 51 7.23 -3.78 2.48
CA GLU A 51 6.39 -4.79 1.88
C GLU A 51 5.52 -5.43 2.97
N ILE A 52 4.22 -5.43 2.74
CA ILE A 52 3.23 -5.94 3.67
C ILE A 52 2.43 -7.04 2.97
N ARG A 53 2.50 -8.25 3.53
CA ARG A 53 1.66 -9.36 3.11
C ARG A 53 0.57 -9.55 4.15
N LEU A 54 -0.68 -9.32 3.73
CA LEU A 54 -1.86 -9.46 4.55
C LEU A 54 -2.66 -10.66 4.08
N ASP A 55 -2.80 -11.65 4.97
CA ASP A 55 -3.70 -12.78 4.78
C ASP A 55 -4.97 -12.53 5.60
N THR A 56 -6.13 -12.71 4.98
CA THR A 56 -7.45 -12.51 5.60
C THR A 56 -8.19 -13.84 5.72
N PHE A 57 -9.13 -13.94 6.67
CA PHE A 57 -9.95 -15.16 6.81
C PHE A 57 -10.95 -15.35 5.67
N LYS A 58 -11.40 -14.24 5.08
CA LYS A 58 -12.28 -14.16 3.92
C LYS A 58 -11.80 -13.03 3.01
N GLU A 59 -12.27 -13.01 1.77
CA GLU A 59 -12.05 -11.86 0.90
C GLU A 59 -12.64 -10.59 1.52
N LEU A 60 -11.95 -9.46 1.33
CA LEU A 60 -12.46 -8.16 1.73
C LEU A 60 -13.56 -7.78 0.75
N ASP A 61 -14.75 -7.46 1.25
CA ASP A 61 -15.79 -6.89 0.41
C ASP A 61 -15.40 -5.48 -0.06
N ASP A 62 -16.11 -5.01 -1.09
CA ASP A 62 -15.82 -3.72 -1.71
C ASP A 62 -15.95 -2.55 -0.73
N ASN A 63 -16.81 -2.62 0.28
CA ASN A 63 -16.97 -1.55 1.26
C ASN A 63 -15.72 -1.45 2.14
N VAL A 64 -15.27 -2.57 2.72
CA VAL A 64 -14.06 -2.61 3.56
C VAL A 64 -12.83 -2.22 2.74
N LYS A 65 -12.73 -2.69 1.49
CA LYS A 65 -11.65 -2.32 0.57
C LYS A 65 -11.65 -0.82 0.31
N ASN A 66 -12.79 -0.23 0.01
CA ASN A 66 -12.91 1.21 -0.28
C ASN A 66 -12.63 2.06 0.96
N GLU A 67 -13.12 1.68 2.13
CA GLU A 67 -12.81 2.34 3.41
C GLU A 67 -11.31 2.30 3.70
N PHE A 68 -10.67 1.15 3.53
CA PHE A 68 -9.22 1.02 3.68
C PHE A 68 -8.47 1.93 2.71
N LEU A 69 -8.79 1.90 1.41
CA LEU A 69 -8.12 2.73 0.42
C LEU A 69 -8.30 4.23 0.72
N ASN A 70 -9.51 4.66 1.08
CA ASN A 70 -9.81 6.05 1.47
C ASN A 70 -9.08 6.49 2.75
N SER A 71 -8.81 5.56 3.67
CA SER A 71 -8.04 5.85 4.87
C SER A 71 -6.55 6.14 4.59
N VAL A 72 -6.05 5.67 3.44
CA VAL A 72 -4.64 5.78 3.04
C VAL A 72 -4.44 6.95 2.07
N SER A 73 -5.34 7.12 1.11
CA SER A 73 -5.29 8.21 0.13
C SER A 73 -6.66 8.48 -0.48
N ASN A 74 -6.85 9.72 -0.94
CA ASN A 74 -8.05 10.13 -1.69
C ASN A 74 -7.87 9.97 -3.21
N ASN A 75 -6.68 9.56 -3.65
CA ASN A 75 -6.22 9.66 -5.01
C ASN A 75 -5.65 8.32 -5.47
N TRP A 76 -6.47 7.50 -6.12
CA TRP A 76 -6.10 6.16 -6.57
C TRP A 76 -6.21 6.02 -8.07
N MET A 77 -5.21 5.38 -8.66
CA MET A 77 -5.25 4.89 -10.03
C MET A 77 -5.36 3.37 -9.98
N PHE A 78 -6.31 2.83 -10.73
CA PHE A 78 -6.63 1.40 -10.74
C PHE A 78 -6.27 0.77 -12.08
N PHE A 79 -5.68 -0.43 -12.05
CA PHE A 79 -5.23 -1.16 -13.23
C PHE A 79 -5.31 -2.67 -13.02
N GLY A 80 -4.99 -3.43 -14.08
CA GLY A 80 -5.13 -4.89 -14.10
C GLY A 80 -6.56 -5.37 -14.37
N LEU A 81 -6.71 -6.69 -14.51
CA LEU A 81 -8.02 -7.32 -14.66
C LEU A 81 -8.86 -6.99 -13.41
N ASP A 82 -10.10 -6.56 -13.64
CA ASP A 82 -11.07 -6.24 -12.59
C ASP A 82 -10.59 -5.22 -11.54
N LYS A 83 -9.64 -4.33 -11.93
CA LYS A 83 -9.07 -3.32 -11.02
C LYS A 83 -8.48 -3.94 -9.74
N SER A 84 -7.80 -5.08 -9.92
CA SER A 84 -7.13 -5.81 -8.85
C SER A 84 -5.89 -5.08 -8.30
N GLU A 85 -5.33 -4.13 -9.06
CA GLU A 85 -4.14 -3.37 -8.70
C GLU A 85 -4.45 -1.88 -8.59
N CYS A 86 -3.81 -1.21 -7.62
CA CYS A 86 -3.98 0.24 -7.44
C CYS A 86 -2.71 0.92 -6.91
N ILE A 87 -2.54 2.18 -7.29
CA ILE A 87 -1.43 3.02 -6.85
C ILE A 87 -1.93 4.41 -6.47
N SER A 88 -1.26 5.02 -5.51
CA SER A 88 -1.48 6.40 -5.10
C SER A 88 -0.14 7.11 -4.91
N SER A 89 -0.06 8.37 -5.33
CA SER A 89 1.08 9.26 -5.09
C SER A 89 0.59 10.66 -4.72
N LYS A 90 1.34 11.35 -3.86
CA LYS A 90 1.06 12.74 -3.47
C LYS A 90 1.38 13.74 -4.58
N THR A 91 2.38 13.43 -5.40
CA THR A 91 2.75 14.21 -6.60
C THR A 91 2.27 13.42 -7.80
N MET A 92 1.05 13.68 -8.26
CA MET A 92 0.63 13.21 -9.59
C MET A 92 1.34 13.98 -10.71
N GLU A 93 2.01 15.09 -10.39
CA GLU A 93 3.00 15.73 -11.26
C GLU A 93 4.29 14.89 -11.25
N GLY A 94 4.38 13.95 -12.19
CA GLY A 94 5.55 13.09 -12.36
C GLY A 94 5.21 11.61 -12.51
N GLY A 95 4.55 11.27 -13.62
CA GLY A 95 4.58 9.92 -14.17
C GLY A 95 3.68 8.89 -13.49
N CYS A 96 2.38 8.97 -13.76
CA CYS A 96 1.57 7.78 -14.01
C CYS A 96 0.69 8.06 -15.23
N ASP A 97 1.32 8.36 -16.38
CA ASP A 97 0.63 8.24 -17.66
C ASP A 97 0.39 6.75 -17.91
N MET A 98 -0.75 6.24 -17.45
CA MET A 98 -1.25 4.96 -17.94
C MET A 98 -1.78 5.20 -19.35
N ASN A 99 -0.88 5.15 -20.33
CA ASN A 99 -1.25 5.00 -21.74
C ASN A 99 -1.91 3.63 -21.91
N TYR A 100 -3.24 3.60 -21.92
CA TYR A 100 -3.99 2.49 -22.47
C TYR A 100 -3.99 2.60 -24.00
N GLU A 101 -2.93 2.07 -24.62
CA GLU A 101 -3.01 1.51 -25.97
C GLU A 101 -2.38 0.11 -25.94
N LEU A 102 -3.18 -0.87 -25.54
CA LEU A 102 -3.03 -2.30 -25.85
C LEU A 102 -4.41 -2.88 -26.11
#